data_AF-A0A5B1CID9-F1
#
_entry.id   AF-A0A5B1CID9-F1
#
_cell.length_a   1.000
_cell.length_b   1.000
_cell.length_c   1.000
_cell.angle_alpha   90.00
_cell.angle_beta   90.00
_cell.angle_gamma   90.00
#
_symmetry.space_group_name_H-M   'P 1'
#
loop_
_entity.id
_entity.type
_entity.pdbx_description
1 polymer ?
#
loop_
_entity_poly.entity_id
_entity_poly.type
_entity_poly.pdbx_seq_one_letter_code
_entity_poly.pdbx_strand_id
1 'polypeptide(L)'
;MKPLIGIGVVLGLILLWWFWPQKDKISDSEYEVAIALYRVCNQANDEGLARIETLIADAEGAEPDKEVSPLRSIVEMAKLGQWKDAARACREIMDNQVSMLITPMT
;
A
#
# COMPACT_ATOMS: atom_id res chain seq x y z
N MET A 1 -4.03 10.16 -36.91
CA MET A 1 -4.38 10.31 -35.47
C MET A 1 -5.13 9.08 -35.00
N LYS A 2 -4.58 8.30 -34.06
CA LYS A 2 -5.29 7.47 -33.05
C LYS A 2 -4.27 6.62 -32.23
N PRO A 3 -3.48 7.23 -31.32
CA PRO A 3 -2.67 6.51 -30.35
C PRO A 3 -3.47 6.10 -29.09
N LEU A 4 -4.79 5.95 -29.19
CA LEU A 4 -5.65 5.67 -28.03
C LEU A 4 -5.68 4.17 -27.67
N ILE A 5 -5.46 3.28 -28.64
CA ILE A 5 -5.49 1.82 -28.42
C ILE A 5 -4.29 1.37 -27.58
N GLY A 6 -3.12 1.98 -27.78
CA GLY A 6 -1.91 1.63 -27.04
C GLY A 6 -1.99 1.97 -25.55
N ILE A 7 -2.66 3.07 -25.19
CA ILE A 7 -2.77 3.53 -23.80
C ILE A 7 -3.67 2.59 -22.99
N GLY A 8 -4.79 2.15 -23.56
CA GLY A 8 -5.71 1.23 -22.89
C GLY A 8 -5.07 -0.13 -22.57
N VAL A 9 -4.20 -0.62 -23.46
CA VAL A 9 -3.49 -1.90 -23.24
C VAL A 9 -2.42 -1.76 -22.16
N VAL A 10 -1.68 -0.66 -22.12
CA VAL A 10 -0.66 -0.42 -21.08
C VAL A 10 -1.33 -0.26 -19.70
N LEU A 11 -2.41 0.51 -19.61
CA LEU A 11 -3.18 0.64 -18.37
C LEU A 11 -3.79 -0.71 -17.95
N GLY A 12 -4.33 -1.46 -18.90
CA GLY A 12 -4.87 -2.80 -18.65
C GLY A 12 -3.80 -3.77 -18.13
N LEU A 13 -2.60 -3.78 -18.72
CA LEU A 13 -1.50 -4.64 -18.28
C LEU A 13 -0.94 -4.24 -16.91
N ILE A 14 -0.88 -2.94 -16.60
CA ILE A 14 -0.49 -2.46 -15.26
C ILE A 14 -1.54 -2.88 -14.23
N LEU A 15 -2.83 -2.74 -14.54
CA LEU A 15 -3.92 -3.19 -13.68
C LEU A 15 -3.91 -4.71 -13.50
N LEU A 16 -3.64 -5.47 -14.56
CA LEU A 16 -3.59 -6.93 -14.52
C LEU A 16 -2.38 -7.44 -13.73
N TRP A 17 -1.22 -6.78 -13.89
CA TRP A 17 -0.02 -7.07 -13.11
C TRP A 17 -0.22 -6.74 -11.64
N TRP A 18 -0.94 -5.65 -11.33
CA TRP A 18 -1.32 -5.30 -9.96
C TRP A 18 -2.35 -6.26 -9.36
N PHE A 19 -3.22 -6.83 -10.19
CA PHE A 19 -4.28 -7.75 -9.76
C PHE A 19 -3.81 -9.20 -9.62
N TRP A 20 -2.54 -9.50 -9.89
CA TRP A 20 -2.02 -10.85 -9.72
C TRP A 20 -1.66 -11.11 -8.24
N PRO A 21 -2.25 -12.13 -7.59
CA PRO A 21 -1.96 -12.42 -6.20
C PRO A 21 -0.53 -12.95 -6.07
N GLN A 22 0.36 -12.14 -5.49
CA GLN A 22 1.64 -12.61 -4.97
C GLN A 22 1.35 -13.44 -3.72
N LYS A 23 1.23 -14.75 -3.93
CA LYS A 23 1.18 -15.74 -2.87
C LYS A 23 2.60 -15.91 -2.31
N ASP A 24 2.76 -15.61 -1.03
CA ASP A 24 3.64 -16.25 -0.03
C ASP A 24 4.45 -15.28 0.86
N LYS A 25 4.27 -15.49 2.18
CA LYS A 25 5.03 -15.05 3.38
C LYS A 25 4.61 -13.73 4.07
N ILE A 26 4.05 -13.93 5.26
CA ILE A 26 3.33 -12.99 6.14
C ILE A 26 4.18 -11.84 6.71
N SER A 27 5.51 -11.81 6.53
CA SER A 27 6.33 -10.61 6.86
C SER A 27 6.55 -9.67 5.67
N ASP A 28 6.49 -10.15 4.43
CA ASP A 28 6.66 -9.32 3.24
C ASP A 28 5.35 -8.59 2.87
N SER A 29 4.21 -9.15 3.26
CA SER A 29 2.90 -8.62 2.89
C SER A 29 2.65 -7.20 3.41
N GLU A 30 3.04 -6.85 4.63
CA GLU A 30 2.79 -5.50 5.16
C GLU A 30 3.71 -4.46 4.51
N TYR A 31 4.96 -4.84 4.25
CA TYR A 31 5.92 -3.96 3.56
C TYR A 31 5.50 -3.72 2.11
N GLU A 32 5.04 -4.75 1.39
CA GLU A 32 4.49 -4.63 0.04
C GLU A 32 3.22 -3.77 0.03
N VAL A 33 2.32 -3.93 1.02
CA VAL A 33 1.13 -3.07 1.16
C VAL A 33 1.54 -1.63 1.49
N ALA A 34 2.58 -1.40 2.29
CA ALA A 34 3.12 -0.07 2.57
C ALA A 34 3.71 0.60 1.32
N ILE A 35 4.45 -0.15 0.49
CA ILE A 35 4.97 0.34 -0.81
C ILE A 35 3.81 0.68 -1.74
N ALA A 36 2.82 -0.21 -1.83
CA ALA A 36 1.65 -0.02 -2.65
C ALA A 36 0.87 1.23 -2.22
N LEU A 37 0.65 1.40 -0.91
CA LEU A 37 0.01 2.58 -0.33
C LEU A 37 0.81 3.86 -0.58
N TYR A 38 2.13 3.83 -0.38
CA TYR A 38 3.01 4.97 -0.70
C TYR A 38 2.86 5.41 -2.16
N ARG A 39 2.81 4.44 -3.08
CA ARG A 39 2.65 4.71 -4.52
C ARG A 39 1.26 5.31 -4.82
N VAL A 40 0.22 4.78 -4.20
CA VAL A 40 -1.17 5.29 -4.30
C VAL A 40 -1.28 6.71 -3.75
N CYS A 41 -0.72 7.00 -2.58
CA CYS A 41 -0.72 8.33 -1.97
C CYS A 41 0.00 9.36 -2.85
N ASN A 42 1.14 8.99 -3.45
CA ASN A 42 1.86 9.88 -4.37
C ASN A 42 1.12 10.16 -5.67
N GLN A 43 0.27 9.23 -6.11
CA GLN A 43 -0.56 9.39 -7.31
C GLN A 43 -1.92 10.03 -7.00
N ALA A 44 -2.26 10.23 -5.72
CA ALA A 44 -3.59 10.62 -5.27
C ALA A 44 -4.69 9.78 -5.95
N ASN A 45 -4.50 8.45 -5.97
CA ASN A 45 -5.35 7.52 -6.68
C ASN A 45 -6.43 6.94 -5.76
N ASP A 46 -7.64 7.50 -5.82
CA ASP A 46 -8.78 7.08 -4.99
C ASP A 46 -9.16 5.59 -5.19
N GLU A 47 -9.15 5.11 -6.43
CA GLU A 47 -9.45 3.69 -6.73
C GLU A 47 -8.39 2.76 -6.14
N GLY A 48 -7.12 3.18 -6.22
CA GLY A 48 -6.00 2.48 -5.59
C GLY A 48 -6.15 2.45 -4.08
N LEU A 49 -6.58 3.57 -3.47
CA LEU A 49 -6.77 3.67 -2.03
C LEU A 49 -7.88 2.75 -1.52
N ALA A 50 -9.00 2.67 -2.23
CA ALA A 50 -10.09 1.76 -1.88
C ALA A 50 -9.64 0.29 -1.90
N ARG A 51 -8.79 -0.10 -2.87
CA ARG A 51 -8.25 -1.47 -2.93
C ARG A 51 -7.29 -1.76 -1.76
N ILE A 52 -6.44 -0.80 -1.40
CA ILE A 52 -5.56 -0.95 -0.22
C ILE A 52 -6.39 -1.09 1.06
N GLU A 53 -7.47 -0.31 1.20
CA GLU A 53 -8.38 -0.40 2.34
C GLU A 53 -8.98 -1.80 2.48
N THR A 54 -9.39 -2.42 1.36
CA THR A 54 -9.87 -3.81 1.34
C THR A 54 -8.77 -4.80 1.73
N LEU A 55 -7.56 -4.69 1.17
CA LEU A 55 -6.46 -5.60 1.49
C LEU A 55 -6.10 -5.59 3.00
N ILE A 56 -6.09 -4.40 3.62
CA ILE A 56 -5.83 -4.29 5.05
C ILE A 56 -6.99 -4.90 5.86
N ALA A 57 -8.25 -4.65 5.46
CA ALA A 57 -9.41 -5.22 6.13
C ALA A 57 -9.47 -6.76 6.02
N ASP A 58 -9.12 -7.32 4.86
CA ASP A 58 -9.05 -8.77 4.66
C ASP A 58 -7.96 -9.42 5.53
N ALA A 59 -6.79 -8.76 5.64
CA ALA A 59 -5.70 -9.22 6.49
C ALA A 59 -6.08 -9.18 7.99
N GLU A 60 -6.74 -8.11 8.44
CA GLU A 60 -7.23 -7.98 9.82
C GLU A 60 -8.34 -8.99 10.14
N GLY A 61 -9.24 -9.26 9.18
CA GLY A 61 -10.30 -10.26 9.34
C GLY A 61 -9.79 -11.70 9.38
N ALA A 62 -8.65 -12.00 8.75
CA ALA A 62 -8.03 -13.32 8.76
C ALA A 62 -7.33 -13.63 10.10
N GLU A 63 -6.81 -12.61 10.77
CA GLU A 63 -6.11 -12.73 12.06
C GLU A 63 -6.63 -11.68 13.07
N PRO A 64 -7.84 -11.90 13.64
CA PRO A 64 -8.51 -10.89 14.48
C PRO A 64 -7.78 -10.58 15.80
N ASP A 65 -6.88 -11.46 16.24
CA ASP A 65 -6.05 -11.27 17.44
C ASP A 65 -4.75 -10.50 17.13
N LYS A 66 -4.48 -10.17 15.86
CA LYS A 66 -3.32 -9.37 15.46
C LYS A 66 -3.58 -7.89 15.75
N GLU A 67 -2.54 -7.16 16.18
CA GLU A 67 -2.63 -5.70 16.31
C GLU A 67 -3.03 -5.06 14.98
N VAL A 68 -3.90 -4.04 15.07
CA VAL A 68 -4.38 -3.25 13.93
C VAL A 68 -3.18 -2.68 13.18
N SER A 69 -3.17 -2.84 11.85
CA SER A 69 -2.03 -2.40 11.04
C SER A 69 -1.86 -0.89 11.14
N PRO A 70 -0.63 -0.37 11.37
CA PRO A 70 -0.40 1.07 11.40
C PRO A 70 -0.72 1.75 10.05
N LEU A 71 -0.78 0.97 8.96
CA LEU A 71 -1.21 1.42 7.62
C LEU A 71 -2.67 1.89 7.58
N ARG A 72 -3.53 1.41 8.51
CA ARG A 72 -4.94 1.83 8.62
C ARG A 72 -5.04 3.34 8.84
N SER A 73 -4.24 3.90 9.75
CA SER A 73 -4.20 5.34 10.04
C SER A 73 -3.79 6.17 8.82
N ILE A 74 -2.91 5.63 7.97
CA ILE A 74 -2.45 6.30 6.76
C ILE A 74 -3.52 6.30 5.68
N VAL A 75 -4.28 5.21 5.56
CA VAL A 75 -5.46 5.16 4.68
C VAL A 75 -6.47 6.23 5.08
N GLU A 76 -6.72 6.45 6.36
CA GLU A 76 -7.63 7.50 6.82
C GLU A 76 -7.13 8.91 6.45
N MET A 77 -5.85 9.21 6.65
CA MET A 77 -5.25 10.48 6.22
C MET A 77 -5.42 10.70 4.70
N ALA A 78 -5.18 9.65 3.90
CA ALA A 78 -5.37 9.70 2.46
C ALA A 78 -6.84 9.96 2.07
N LYS A 79 -7.81 9.32 2.76
CA LYS A 79 -9.26 9.54 2.56
C LYS A 79 -9.70 10.96 2.88
N LEU A 80 -9.00 11.64 3.80
CA LEU A 80 -9.21 13.06 4.11
C LEU A 80 -8.57 14.01 3.07
N GLY A 81 -7.98 13.48 2.00
CA GLY A 81 -7.28 14.25 0.98
C GLY A 81 -5.88 14.70 1.40
N GLN A 82 -5.35 14.21 2.52
CA GLN A 82 -4.02 14.54 3.04
C GLN A 82 -2.94 13.69 2.39
N TRP A 83 -2.96 13.61 1.06
CA TRP A 83 -2.15 12.68 0.25
C TRP A 83 -0.65 12.77 0.53
N LYS A 84 -0.13 13.99 0.68
CA LYS A 84 1.30 14.24 0.93
C LYS A 84 1.72 13.80 2.33
N ASP A 85 0.87 14.04 3.32
CA ASP A 85 1.15 13.65 4.70
C ASP A 85 1.03 12.13 4.87
N ALA A 86 0.04 11.51 4.21
CA ALA A 86 -0.09 10.07 4.12
C ALA A 86 1.14 9.41 3.46
N ALA A 87 1.64 9.96 2.34
CA ALA A 87 2.84 9.46 1.68
C ALA A 87 4.09 9.58 2.58
N ARG A 88 4.20 10.67 3.37
CA ARG A 88 5.28 10.83 4.34
C ARG A 88 5.19 9.78 5.45
N ALA A 89 4.01 9.60 6.02
CA ALA A 89 3.79 8.60 7.07
C ALA A 89 4.11 7.17 6.58
N CYS A 90 3.75 6.83 5.34
CA CYS A 90 4.14 5.56 4.72
C CYS A 90 5.66 5.38 4.73
N ARG A 91 6.38 6.42 4.32
CA ARG A 91 7.84 6.39 4.27
C ARG A 91 8.45 6.27 5.66
N GLU A 92 7.92 6.97 6.65
CA GLU A 92 8.38 6.87 8.05
C GLU A 92 8.19 5.46 8.60
N ILE A 93 7.08 4.78 8.30
CA ILE A 93 6.88 3.38 8.72
C ILE A 93 7.89 2.44 8.04
N MET A 94 8.09 2.60 6.73
CA MET A 94 9.06 1.78 5.98
C MET A 94 10.49 2.02 6.49
N ASP A 95 10.87 3.28 6.74
CA ASP A 95 12.18 3.67 7.26
C ASP A 95 12.36 3.20 8.73
N ASN A 96 11.31 3.21 9.55
CA ASN A 96 11.36 2.71 10.93
C ASN A 96 11.54 1.18 10.98
N GLN A 97 10.96 0.40 10.06
CA GLN A 97 11.25 -1.03 9.96
C GLN A 97 12.71 -1.29 9.54
N VAL A 98 13.30 -0.44 8.70
CA VAL A 98 14.74 -0.52 8.37
C VAL A 98 15.60 -0.22 9.61
N SER A 99 15.17 0.69 10.49
CA SER A 99 15.91 1.03 11.71
C SER A 99 15.86 -0.05 12.80
N MET A 100 14.80 -0.86 12.87
CA MET A 100 14.67 -1.90 13.91
C MET A 100 15.64 -3.08 13.72
N LEU A 101 16.16 -3.28 12.50
CA LEU A 101 17.18 -4.29 12.21
C LEU A 101 18.62 -3.83 12.53
N ILE A 102 18.83 -2.58 12.97
CA ILE A 102 20.17 -1.98 13.18
C ILE A 102 20.36 -1.39 14.59
N THR A 103 19.43 -1.60 15.52
CA THR A 103 19.68 -1.31 16.94
C THR A 103 20.19 -2.57 17.65
N PRO A 104 21.48 -2.67 18.02
CA PRO A 104 21.89 -3.65 19.02
C PRO A 104 21.13 -3.36 20.31
N MET A 105 20.50 -4.38 20.90
CA MET A 105 19.99 -4.28 22.26
C MET A 105 21.11 -3.77 23.18
N THR A 106 20.91 -2.60 23.79
CA THR A 106 21.64 -2.15 24.97
C THR A 106 20.74 -2.22 26.17
#